data_AF-A0A2L2Z3V7-F1
#
_entry.id   AF-A0A2L2Z3V7-F1
#
_cell.length_a   1.000
_cell.length_b   1.000
_cell.length_c   1.000
_cell.angle_alpha   90.00
_cell.angle_beta   90.00
_cell.angle_gamma   90.00
#
_symmetry.space_group_name_H-M   'P 1'
#
loop_
_entity.id
_entity.type
_entity.pdbx_description
1 polymer ?
#
loop_
_entity_poly.entity_id
_entity_poly.type
_entity_poly.pdbx_seq_one_letter_code
_entity_poly.pdbx_strand_id
1 'polypeptide(L)' 'RAHLFQEVRCMKLVQHPNVVRLYDVIDTQTKLYLILELGDGGDMYDYILKHENGVDEETAKKYFRQIVHAI' A
#
# COMPACT_ATOMS: atom_id res chain seq x y z
N ARG A 1 -12.54 17.64 -0.15
CA ARG A 1 -13.01 16.50 0.69
C ARG A 1 -13.72 15.41 -0.13
N ALA A 2 -14.54 15.72 -1.15
CA ALA A 2 -15.23 14.71 -1.96
C ALA A 2 -14.32 13.64 -2.59
N HIS A 3 -13.16 14.05 -3.11
CA HIS A 3 -12.15 13.13 -3.68
C HIS A 3 -11.58 12.15 -2.63
N LEU A 4 -11.20 12.64 -1.44
CA LEU A 4 -10.73 11.79 -0.33
C LEU A 4 -11.78 10.74 0.09
N PHE A 5 -13.06 11.11 0.17
CA PHE A 5 -14.11 10.14 0.48
C PHE A 5 -14.37 9.15 -0.67
N GLN A 6 -14.05 9.52 -1.91
CA GLN A 6 -14.07 8.59 -3.03
C GLN A 6 -12.92 7.57 -2.90
N GLU A 7 -11.71 8.03 -2.61
CA GLU A 7 -10.54 7.16 -2.37
C GLU A 7 -10.79 6.19 -1.20
N VAL A 8 -11.29 6.69 -0.07
CA VAL A 8 -11.68 5.84 1.08
C VAL A 8 -12.70 4.78 0.68
N ARG A 9 -13.68 5.13 -0.16
CA ARG A 9 -14.67 4.15 -0.65
C ARG A 9 -14.02 3.10 -1.52
N CYS A 10 -13.14 3.47 -2.44
CA CYS A 10 -12.38 2.52 -3.25
C CYS A 10 -11.57 1.57 -2.35
N MET A 11 -10.85 2.09 -1.37
CA MET A 11 -10.05 1.27 -0.45
C MET A 11 -10.90 0.29 0.37
N LYS A 12 -12.12 0.67 0.78
CA LYS A 12 -13.04 -0.25 1.49
C LYS A 12 -13.54 -1.40 0.62
N LEU A 13 -13.61 -1.20 -0.70
CA LEU A 13 -14.10 -2.20 -1.65
C LEU A 13 -13.01 -3.20 -2.06
N VAL A 14 -11.73 -2.83 -1.90
CA VAL A 14 -10.61 -3.69 -2.27
C VAL A 14 -10.26 -4.63 -1.12
N GLN A 15 -10.39 -5.94 -1.34
CA GLN A 15 -9.93 -6.99 -0.44
C GLN A 15 -9.04 -7.95 -1.21
N HIS A 16 -7.72 -7.70 -1.20
CA HIS A 16 -6.76 -8.47 -1.98
C HIS A 16 -5.46 -8.66 -1.19
N PRO A 17 -4.82 -9.85 -1.21
CA PRO A 17 -3.61 -10.12 -0.43
C PRO A 17 -2.39 -9.23 -0.76
N ASN A 18 -2.35 -8.61 -1.94
CA ASN A 18 -1.27 -7.69 -2.35
C ASN A 18 -1.69 -6.19 -2.30
N VAL A 19 -2.81 -5.86 -1.64
CA VAL A 19 -3.25 -4.48 -1.42
C VAL A 19 -3.49 -4.26 0.07
N VAL A 20 -2.90 -3.20 0.61
CA VAL A 20 -3.06 -2.82 2.02
C VAL A 20 -4.54 -2.61 2.36
N ARG A 21 -5.00 -3.31 3.38
CA ARG A 21 -6.38 -3.20 3.85
C ARG A 21 -6.59 -1.92 4.67
N LEU A 22 -7.72 -1.26 4.44
CA LEU A 22 -8.25 -0.22 5.30
C LEU A 22 -9.18 -0.83 6.34
N TYR A 23 -8.80 -0.77 7.61
CA TYR A 23 -9.61 -1.27 8.73
C TYR A 23 -10.68 -0.29 9.15
N ASP A 24 -10.31 0.98 9.32
CA ASP A 24 -11.24 2.01 9.78
C ASP A 24 -10.83 3.43 9.35
N VAL A 25 -11.76 4.37 9.47
CA VAL A 25 -11.56 5.79 9.18
C VAL A 25 -12.16 6.64 10.27
N ILE A 26 -11.35 7.54 10.84
CA ILE A 26 -11.80 8.52 11.82
C ILE A 26 -11.79 9.89 11.15
N ASP A 27 -12.97 10.46 10.95
CA ASP A 27 -13.13 11.83 10.45
C ASP A 27 -13.31 12.81 11.61
N THR A 28 -12.51 13.86 11.61
CA THR A 28 -12.60 14.95 12.58
C THR A 28 -12.80 16.26 11.82
N GLN A 29 -13.12 17.34 12.53
CA GLN A 29 -13.34 18.64 11.88
C GLN A 29 -12.11 19.11 11.07
N THR A 30 -10.90 18.76 11.50
CA THR A 30 -9.64 19.26 10.93
C THR A 30 -8.78 18.20 10.24
N LYS A 31 -8.99 16.92 10.53
CA LYS A 31 -8.12 15.81 10.06
C LYS A 31 -8.91 14.55 9.75
N LEU A 32 -8.38 13.77 8.81
CA LEU A 32 -8.84 12.42 8.50
C LEU A 32 -7.73 11.44 8.90
N TYR A 33 -8.09 10.41 9.67
CA TYR A 33 -7.17 9.33 10.05
C TYR A 33 -7.60 8.04 9.37
N LEU A 34 -6.65 7.34 8.75
CA LEU A 34 -6.85 6.04 8.12
C LEU A 34 -6.16 4.98 8.97
N ILE A 35 -6.91 3.98 9.41
CA ILE A 35 -6.37 2.83 10.15
C ILE A 35 -6.10 1.73 9.12
N LEU A 36 -4.82 1.51 8.81
CA LEU A 36 -4.36 0.61 7.75
C LEU A 36 -3.70 -0.64 8.32
N GLU A 37 -3.59 -1.69 7.50
CA GLU A 37 -2.71 -2.82 7.76
C GLU A 37 -1.25 -2.37 7.93
N LEU A 38 -0.57 -2.94 8.93
CA LEU A 38 0.84 -2.66 9.20
C LEU A 38 1.73 -3.44 8.24
N GLY A 39 2.52 -2.72 7.44
CA GLY A 39 3.57 -3.31 6.61
C GLY A 39 4.91 -3.31 7.32
N ASP A 40 5.30 -4.46 7.90
CA ASP A 40 6.56 -4.60 8.67
C ASP A 40 7.85 -4.47 7.83
N GLY A 41 7.74 -4.43 6.50
CA GLY A 41 8.87 -4.36 5.57
C GLY A 41 9.41 -2.95 5.29
N GLY A 42 8.72 -1.90 5.74
CA GLY A 42 9.03 -0.51 5.39
C GLY A 42 8.69 -0.18 3.92
N ASP A 43 9.26 0.92 3.41
CA ASP A 43 9.03 1.34 2.03
C ASP A 43 9.91 0.57 1.03
N MET A 44 9.31 0.20 -0.11
CA MET A 44 9.95 -0.53 -1.19
C MET A 44 11.06 0.29 -1.85
N TYR A 45 10.89 1.61 -1.95
CA TYR A 45 11.93 2.48 -2.53
C TYR A 45 13.21 2.43 -1.68
N ASP A 46 13.08 2.60 -0.36
CA ASP A 46 14.20 2.48 0.57
C ASP A 46 14.82 1.08 0.53
N TYR A 47 14.00 0.03 0.39
CA TYR A 47 14.49 -1.33 0.24
C TYR A 47 15.38 -1.50 -1.01
N ILE A 48 14.97 -0.94 -2.15
CA ILE A 48 15.75 -0.99 -3.38
C ILE A 48 17.05 -0.19 -3.22
N LEU A 49 16.99 1.01 -2.66
CA LEU A 49 18.17 1.87 -2.47
C LEU A 49 19.22 1.29 -1.53
N LYS A 50 18.84 0.41 -0.59
CA LYS A 50 19.78 -0.31 0.26
C LYS A 50 20.67 -1.29 -0.51
N HIS A 51 20.32 -1.63 -1.75
CA HIS A 51 21.11 -2.48 -2.62
C HIS A 51 21.79 -1.63 -3.69
N GLU A 52 23.12 -1.51 -3.66
CA GLU A 52 23.88 -0.60 -4.54
C GLU A 52 23.61 -0.82 -6.04
N ASN A 53 23.34 -2.07 -6.45
CA ASN A 53 23.03 -2.45 -7.84
C ASN A 53 21.54 -2.77 -8.04
N GLY A 54 20.68 -2.36 -7.12
CA GLY A 54 19.28 -2.76 -7.08
C GLY A 54 19.07 -4.17 -6.55
N VAL A 55 17.81 -4.62 -6.62
CA VAL A 55 17.37 -5.91 -6.07
C VAL A 55 17.67 -7.04 -7.06
N ASP A 56 18.11 -8.19 -6.55
CA ASP A 56 18.33 -9.40 -7.35
C ASP A 56 17.12 -9.77 -8.21
N GLU A 57 17.37 -10.29 -9.42
CA GLU A 57 16.34 -10.54 -10.43
C GLU A 57 15.22 -11.46 -9.93
N GLU A 58 15.56 -12.54 -9.22
CA GLU A 58 14.56 -13.48 -8.71
C GLU A 58 13.65 -12.83 -7.65
N THR A 59 14.20 -11.90 -6.88
CA THR A 59 13.42 -11.14 -5.88
C THR A 59 12.59 -10.05 -6.55
N ALA A 60 13.17 -9.30 -7.49
CA ALA A 60 12.48 -8.28 -8.27
C ALA A 60 11.27 -8.88 -9.02
N LYS A 61 11.46 -10.04 -9.64
CA LYS A 61 10.39 -10.78 -10.34
C LYS A 61 9.23 -11.16 -9.42
N LYS A 62 9.52 -11.56 -8.17
CA LYS A 62 8.48 -11.88 -7.18
C LYS A 62 7.67 -10.65 -6.81
N TYR A 63 8.31 -9.53 -6.51
CA TYR A 63 7.62 -8.28 -6.20
C TYR A 63 6.81 -7.78 -7.39
N PHE A 64 7.38 -7.80 -8.58
CA PHE A 64 6.67 -7.40 -9.80
C PHE A 64 5.42 -8.26 -10.02
N ARG A 65 5.51 -9.59 -9.82
CA ARG A 65 4.35 -10.48 -9.89
C ARG A 65 3.27 -10.10 -8.86
N GLN A 66 3.65 -9.74 -7.64
CA GLN A 66 2.70 -9.33 -6.60
C GLN A 66 1.97 -8.04 -7.00
N ILE A 67 2.69 -7.05 -7.54
CA ILE A 67 2.14 -5.79 -8.03
C ILE A 67 1.14 -6.05 -9.16
N VAL A 68 1.54 -6.84 -10.17
CA VAL A 68 0.66 -7.16 -11.30
C VAL A 68 -0.58 -7.93 -10.86
N HIS A 69 -0.46 -8.85 -9.91
CA HIS A 69 -1.61 -9.60 -9.39
C HIS A 69 -2.55 -8.73 -8.53
N ALA A 70 -2.09 -7.55 -8.08
CA ALA A 70 -2.93 -6.61 -7.31
C ALA A 70 -3.84 -5.75 -8.21
N ILE A 71 -3.54 -5.66 -9.51
CA ILE A 71 -4.23 -4.86 -10.53
C ILE A 71 -5.24 -5.74 -11.26
#